data_AF-A0A0J9CH15-F1
#
_entry.id   AF-A0A0J9CH15-F1
#
_cell.length_a   1.000
_cell.length_b   1.000
_cell.length_c   1.000
_cell.angle_alpha   90.00
_cell.angle_beta   90.00
_cell.angle_gamma   90.00
#
_symmetry.space_group_name_H-M   'P 1'
#
loop_
_entity.id
_entity.type
_entity.pdbx_description
1 polymer ?
#
loop_
_entity_poly.entity_id
_entity_poly.type
_entity_poly.pdbx_seq_one_letter_code
_entity_poly.pdbx_strand_id
1 'polypeptide(L)'
;MLILLLLLWLAVYICSIFTAVIKLREVNGALQVLSKYIDSADVTGSGYIVSGSGLLKKDNYEKCLSNALTKFPIICKYSDYYTGALEYGASDMQNYLTAIKLYNQLAMKSNYVMEELKSALNPIQSLKTLISLPGTVLSWVGISHKKSFSTVLNILCWIAVYLLGLYSDEIKELINLILKNLINA
;
A
#
# COMPACT_ATOMS: atom_id res chain seq x y z
N MET A 1 32.12 8.41 2.94
CA MET A 1 31.16 7.27 2.87
C MET A 1 29.84 7.59 3.58
N LEU A 2 29.88 8.35 4.68
CA LEU A 2 28.69 8.98 5.31
C LEU A 2 27.76 9.68 4.29
N ILE A 3 28.30 10.51 3.40
CA ILE A 3 27.52 11.21 2.37
C ILE A 3 26.77 10.23 1.47
N LEU A 4 27.39 9.11 1.07
CA LEU A 4 26.73 8.09 0.24
C LEU A 4 25.59 7.39 1.00
N LEU A 5 25.77 7.11 2.29
CA LEU A 5 24.75 6.46 3.12
C LEU A 5 23.58 7.41 3.42
N LEU A 6 23.85 8.70 3.60
CA LEU A 6 22.83 9.75 3.71
C LEU A 6 22.06 9.94 2.39
N LEU A 7 22.76 9.91 1.24
CA LEU A 7 22.11 9.97 -0.07
C LEU A 7 21.24 8.74 -0.33
N LEU A 8 21.71 7.54 0.03
CA LEU A 8 20.93 6.31 -0.06
C LEU A 8 19.69 6.37 0.83
N TRP A 9 19.85 6.82 2.07
CA TRP A 9 18.73 7.01 2.99
C TRP A 9 17.70 8.01 2.44
N LEU A 10 18.17 9.15 1.93
CA LEU A 10 17.32 10.16 1.32
C LEU A 10 16.58 9.61 0.09
N ALA A 11 17.24 8.81 -0.74
CA ALA A 11 16.63 8.15 -1.88
C ALA A 11 15.52 7.17 -1.44
N VAL A 12 15.79 6.33 -0.42
CA VAL A 12 14.78 5.42 0.16
C VAL A 12 13.59 6.20 0.73
N TYR A 13 13.87 7.31 1.42
CA TYR A 13 12.84 8.17 2.00
C TYR A 13 11.92 8.77 0.93
N ILE A 14 12.49 9.40 -0.10
CA ILE A 14 11.73 9.99 -1.22
C ILE A 14 10.94 8.90 -1.96
N CYS A 15 11.54 7.75 -2.26
CA CYS A 15 10.87 6.65 -2.93
C CYS A 15 9.70 6.09 -2.11
N SER A 16 9.84 6.02 -0.79
CA SER A 16 8.78 5.54 0.11
C SER A 16 7.56 6.47 0.08
N ILE A 17 7.79 7.79 0.14
CA ILE A 17 6.74 8.79 0.02
C ILE A 17 6.06 8.69 -1.35
N PHE A 18 6.85 8.67 -2.42
CA PHE A 18 6.32 8.63 -3.78
C PHE A 18 5.45 7.39 -4.02
N THR A 19 5.91 6.23 -3.54
CA THR A 19 5.16 4.97 -3.61
C THR A 19 3.84 5.05 -2.84
N ALA A 20 3.84 5.61 -1.63
CA ALA A 20 2.63 5.78 -0.84
C ALA A 20 1.63 6.75 -1.51
N VAL A 21 2.11 7.85 -2.10
CA VAL A 21 1.28 8.80 -2.86
C VAL A 21 0.64 8.14 -4.08
N ILE A 22 1.40 7.34 -4.84
CA ILE A 22 0.85 6.59 -6.00
C ILE A 22 -0.26 5.65 -5.55
N LYS A 23 -0.02 4.84 -4.51
CA LYS A 23 -1.04 3.92 -3.98
C LYS A 23 -2.31 4.68 -3.59
N LEU A 24 -2.18 5.82 -2.89
CA LEU A 24 -3.32 6.62 -2.46
C LEU A 24 -4.11 7.14 -3.66
N ARG A 25 -3.41 7.63 -4.70
CA ARG A 25 -4.05 8.10 -5.94
C ARG A 25 -4.78 6.98 -6.66
N GLU A 26 -4.20 5.78 -6.72
CA GLU A 26 -4.81 4.62 -7.36
C GLU A 26 -6.10 4.20 -6.63
N VAL A 27 -6.05 4.08 -5.30
CA VAL A 27 -7.22 3.72 -4.47
C VAL A 27 -8.32 4.78 -4.57
N ASN A 28 -7.98 6.06 -4.47
CA ASN A 28 -8.96 7.15 -4.60
C ASN A 28 -9.57 7.22 -6.00
N GLY A 29 -8.77 6.98 -7.05
CA GLY A 29 -9.27 6.89 -8.41
C GLY A 29 -10.24 5.72 -8.62
N ALA A 30 -9.97 4.57 -8.00
CA ALA A 30 -10.88 3.43 -8.00
C ALA A 30 -12.18 3.73 -7.25
N LEU A 31 -12.10 4.33 -6.06
CA LEU A 31 -13.25 4.79 -5.28
C LEU A 31 -14.14 5.76 -6.05
N GLN A 32 -13.54 6.74 -6.73
CA GLN A 32 -14.29 7.73 -7.50
C GLN A 32 -15.08 7.08 -8.64
N VAL A 33 -14.49 6.10 -9.34
CA VAL A 33 -15.17 5.41 -10.43
C VAL A 33 -16.29 4.53 -9.91
N LEU A 34 -16.06 3.82 -8.79
CA LEU A 34 -17.09 3.00 -8.14
C LEU A 34 -18.26 3.85 -7.62
N SER A 35 -17.98 4.98 -6.95
CA SER A 35 -19.02 5.90 -6.49
C SER A 35 -19.85 6.42 -7.65
N LYS A 36 -19.22 6.89 -8.74
CA LYS A 36 -19.97 7.35 -9.93
C LYS A 36 -20.86 6.27 -10.54
N TYR A 37 -20.44 5.01 -10.49
CA TYR A 37 -21.25 3.89 -10.94
C TYR A 37 -22.41 3.59 -9.99
N ILE A 38 -22.17 3.56 -8.68
CA ILE A 38 -23.23 3.40 -7.68
C ILE A 38 -24.24 4.55 -7.79
N ASP A 39 -23.79 5.80 -7.91
CA ASP A 39 -24.66 6.98 -8.01
C ASP A 39 -25.43 7.04 -9.35
N SER A 40 -25.03 6.27 -10.35
CA SER A 40 -25.70 6.18 -11.66
C SER A 40 -26.93 5.28 -11.68
N ALA A 41 -27.29 4.66 -10.55
CA ALA A 41 -28.50 3.89 -10.40
C ALA A 41 -29.16 4.13 -9.04
N ASP A 42 -30.47 3.92 -8.97
CA ASP A 42 -31.23 3.87 -7.74
C ASP A 42 -31.93 2.51 -7.60
N VAL A 43 -32.17 2.06 -6.37
CA VAL A 43 -32.90 0.80 -6.12
C VAL A 43 -34.36 1.12 -5.86
N THR A 44 -35.27 0.50 -6.62
CA THR A 44 -36.72 0.57 -6.33
C THR A 44 -37.14 -0.57 -5.41
N GLY A 45 -37.90 -0.26 -4.36
CA GLY A 45 -38.36 -1.22 -3.35
C GLY A 45 -37.77 -0.95 -1.97
N SER A 46 -38.59 -1.12 -0.93
CA SER A 46 -38.29 -0.74 0.45
C SER A 46 -37.11 -1.52 1.04
N GLY A 47 -35.93 -0.90 1.17
CA GLY A 47 -34.87 -1.15 2.17
C GLY A 47 -34.21 -2.53 2.26
N TYR A 48 -34.84 -3.58 1.73
CA TYR A 48 -34.43 -4.95 1.72
C TYR A 48 -34.80 -5.50 0.34
N ILE A 49 -33.83 -6.19 -0.28
CA ILE A 49 -33.95 -6.78 -1.62
C ILE A 49 -34.99 -7.92 -1.52
N VAL A 50 -36.27 -7.57 -1.64
CA VAL A 50 -37.36 -8.50 -1.85
C VAL A 50 -37.45 -8.73 -3.35
N SER A 51 -37.54 -9.99 -3.77
CA SER A 51 -37.78 -10.39 -5.17
C SER A 51 -38.83 -9.48 -5.81
N GLY A 52 -38.37 -8.60 -6.71
CA GLY A 52 -39.18 -7.52 -7.29
C GLY A 52 -38.49 -6.14 -7.27
N SER A 53 -37.40 -5.96 -6.50
CA SER A 53 -36.63 -4.71 -6.53
C SER A 53 -35.87 -4.56 -7.85
N GLY A 54 -36.28 -3.58 -8.67
CA GLY A 54 -35.62 -3.23 -9.93
C GLY A 54 -34.52 -2.19 -9.72
N LEU A 55 -33.47 -2.27 -10.55
CA LEU A 55 -32.47 -1.22 -10.63
C LEU A 55 -32.94 -0.14 -11.61
N LEU A 56 -33.15 1.09 -11.14
CA LEU A 56 -33.44 2.23 -12.00
C LEU A 56 -32.11 2.82 -12.49
N LYS A 57 -31.86 2.65 -13.79
CA LYS A 57 -30.67 3.19 -14.44
C LYS A 57 -30.88 4.65 -14.81
N LYS A 58 -29.94 5.52 -14.43
CA LYS A 58 -29.87 6.90 -14.94
C LYS A 58 -29.20 6.92 -16.32
N ASP A 59 -29.32 8.01 -17.05
CA ASP A 59 -28.81 8.15 -18.43
C ASP A 59 -27.31 7.85 -18.57
N ASN A 60 -26.52 8.07 -17.51
CA ASN A 60 -25.08 7.84 -17.50
C ASN A 60 -24.66 6.43 -17.03
N TYR A 61 -25.60 5.53 -16.72
CA TYR A 61 -25.34 4.23 -16.13
C TYR A 61 -24.32 3.39 -16.92
N GLU A 62 -24.58 3.15 -18.20
CA GLU A 62 -23.73 2.29 -19.04
C GLU A 62 -22.31 2.86 -19.17
N LYS A 63 -22.19 4.19 -19.26
CA LYS A 63 -20.89 4.86 -19.28
C LYS A 63 -20.14 4.69 -17.95
N CYS A 64 -20.83 4.82 -16.83
CA CYS A 64 -20.23 4.63 -15.51
C CYS A 64 -19.83 3.16 -15.27
N LEU A 65 -20.65 2.20 -15.67
CA LEU A 65 -20.34 0.77 -15.63
C LEU A 65 -19.10 0.44 -16.47
N SER A 66 -19.05 0.91 -17.71
CA SER A 66 -17.89 0.73 -18.60
C SER A 66 -16.61 1.31 -17.99
N ASN A 67 -16.69 2.47 -17.34
CA ASN A 67 -15.54 3.07 -16.66
C ASN A 67 -15.09 2.20 -15.46
N ALA A 68 -16.03 1.67 -14.67
CA ALA A 68 -15.73 0.79 -13.55
C ALA A 68 -15.08 -0.52 -13.99
N LEU A 69 -15.60 -1.15 -15.04
CA LEU A 69 -15.03 -2.36 -15.64
C LEU A 69 -13.62 -2.10 -16.21
N THR A 70 -13.41 -0.96 -16.88
CA THR A 70 -12.08 -0.59 -17.39
C THR A 70 -11.07 -0.36 -16.25
N LYS A 71 -11.53 0.19 -15.12
CA LYS A 71 -10.69 0.44 -13.94
C LYS A 71 -10.51 -0.82 -13.06
N PHE A 72 -11.17 -1.92 -13.40
CA PHE A 72 -11.20 -3.13 -12.58
C PHE A 72 -9.83 -3.72 -12.22
N PRO A 73 -8.80 -3.72 -13.08
CA PRO A 73 -7.47 -4.20 -12.69
C PRO A 73 -6.88 -3.48 -11.47
N ILE A 74 -7.12 -2.16 -11.36
CA ILE A 74 -6.70 -1.37 -10.20
C ILE A 74 -7.60 -1.65 -9.00
N ILE A 75 -8.91 -1.79 -9.19
CA ILE A 75 -9.84 -2.17 -8.12
C ILE A 75 -9.42 -3.52 -7.52
N CYS A 76 -9.17 -4.51 -8.38
CA CYS A 76 -8.77 -5.87 -8.02
C CYS A 76 -7.43 -5.91 -7.26
N LYS A 77 -6.45 -5.09 -7.67
CA LYS A 77 -5.15 -4.95 -6.97
C LYS A 77 -5.31 -4.58 -5.49
N TYR A 78 -6.38 -3.89 -5.12
CA TYR A 78 -6.60 -3.36 -3.76
C TYR A 78 -7.79 -3.98 -3.02
N SER A 79 -8.56 -4.86 -3.67
CA SER A 79 -9.68 -5.59 -3.07
C SER A 79 -9.25 -6.98 -2.60
N ASP A 80 -9.98 -7.54 -1.63
CA ASP A 80 -9.77 -8.92 -1.22
C ASP A 80 -10.33 -9.90 -2.25
N TYR A 81 -9.69 -11.08 -2.37
CA TYR A 81 -10.07 -12.13 -3.31
C TYR A 81 -11.56 -12.55 -3.20
N TYR A 82 -12.13 -12.51 -1.99
CA TYR A 82 -13.49 -13.00 -1.70
C TYR A 82 -14.61 -12.00 -1.99
N THR A 83 -14.28 -10.80 -2.49
CA THR A 83 -15.24 -9.70 -2.64
C THR A 83 -16.13 -9.83 -3.87
N GLY A 84 -15.69 -10.64 -4.83
CA GLY A 84 -16.29 -10.76 -6.16
C GLY A 84 -15.67 -9.80 -7.17
N ALA A 85 -16.14 -9.89 -8.41
CA ALA A 85 -15.66 -9.10 -9.54
C ALA A 85 -16.80 -8.35 -10.23
N LEU A 86 -16.47 -7.20 -10.81
CA LEU A 86 -17.32 -6.60 -11.84
C LEU A 86 -17.03 -7.32 -13.15
N GLU A 87 -18.07 -7.76 -13.84
CA GLU A 87 -17.94 -8.62 -15.01
C GLU A 87 -18.74 -8.09 -16.19
N TYR A 88 -18.17 -8.24 -17.39
CA TYR A 88 -18.89 -8.02 -18.64
C TYR A 88 -19.95 -9.12 -18.79
N GLY A 89 -21.21 -8.72 -19.03
CA GLY A 89 -22.33 -9.66 -19.22
C GLY A 89 -22.98 -10.16 -17.93
N ALA A 90 -22.46 -9.81 -16.74
CA ALA A 90 -23.19 -10.02 -15.49
C ALA A 90 -24.45 -9.14 -15.43
N SER A 91 -25.45 -9.57 -14.66
CA SER A 91 -26.67 -8.78 -14.47
C SER A 91 -26.37 -7.43 -13.81
N ASP A 92 -27.11 -6.40 -14.19
CA ASP A 92 -26.95 -5.04 -13.64
C ASP A 92 -27.00 -5.02 -12.12
N MET A 93 -27.95 -5.77 -11.54
CA MET A 93 -28.10 -5.89 -10.09
C MET A 93 -26.87 -6.55 -9.44
N GLN A 94 -26.32 -7.61 -10.05
CA GLN A 94 -25.12 -8.27 -9.55
C GLN A 94 -23.92 -7.33 -9.59
N ASN A 95 -23.68 -6.65 -10.71
CA ASN A 95 -22.59 -5.68 -10.82
C ASN A 95 -22.76 -4.53 -9.84
N TYR A 96 -23.99 -4.02 -9.65
CA TYR A 96 -24.30 -2.96 -8.71
C TYR A 96 -24.00 -3.35 -7.26
N LEU A 97 -24.48 -4.52 -6.81
CA LEU A 97 -24.22 -5.02 -5.45
C LEU A 97 -22.74 -5.31 -5.21
N THR A 98 -22.04 -5.87 -6.20
CA THR A 98 -20.60 -6.09 -6.13
C THR A 98 -19.83 -4.78 -6.06
N ALA A 99 -20.24 -3.75 -6.81
CA ALA A 99 -19.62 -2.42 -6.74
C ALA A 99 -19.75 -1.80 -5.34
N ILE A 100 -20.89 -1.93 -4.66
CA ILE A 100 -21.07 -1.46 -3.28
C ILE A 100 -20.09 -2.16 -2.33
N LYS A 101 -19.96 -3.49 -2.44
CA LYS A 101 -19.02 -4.27 -1.60
C LYS A 101 -17.57 -3.82 -1.84
N LEU A 102 -17.16 -3.71 -3.10
CA LEU A 102 -15.83 -3.24 -3.51
C LEU A 102 -15.58 -1.82 -3.00
N TYR A 103 -16.55 -0.91 -3.15
CA TYR A 103 -16.44 0.47 -2.67
C TYR A 103 -16.16 0.53 -1.17
N ASN A 104 -16.96 -0.17 -0.36
CA ASN A 104 -16.81 -0.16 1.09
C ASN A 104 -15.45 -0.71 1.54
N GLN A 105 -14.97 -1.79 0.91
CA GLN A 105 -13.65 -2.33 1.20
C GLN A 105 -12.54 -1.37 0.77
N LEU A 106 -12.60 -0.81 -0.43
CA LEU A 106 -11.60 0.15 -0.89
C LEU A 106 -11.61 1.42 -0.03
N ALA A 107 -12.75 1.81 0.52
CA ALA A 107 -12.84 2.96 1.43
C ALA A 107 -12.07 2.66 2.72
N MET A 108 -12.24 1.44 3.27
CA MET A 108 -11.42 0.98 4.40
C MET A 108 -9.94 0.89 4.03
N LYS A 109 -9.62 0.37 2.84
CA LYS A 109 -8.24 0.30 2.33
C LYS A 109 -7.60 1.68 2.18
N SER A 110 -8.36 2.69 1.78
CA SER A 110 -7.91 4.07 1.66
C SER A 110 -7.43 4.63 3.00
N ASN A 111 -8.11 4.32 4.10
CA ASN A 111 -7.66 4.69 5.45
C ASN A 111 -6.29 4.06 5.78
N TYR A 112 -6.09 2.77 5.48
CA TYR A 112 -4.79 2.13 5.68
C TYR A 112 -3.69 2.76 4.82
N VAL A 113 -3.98 3.07 3.55
CA VAL A 113 -3.00 3.71 2.66
C VAL A 113 -2.67 5.14 3.10
N MET A 114 -3.63 5.86 3.68
CA MET A 114 -3.39 7.16 4.30
C MET A 114 -2.46 7.04 5.51
N GLU A 115 -2.65 6.03 6.37
CA GLU A 115 -1.74 5.75 7.48
C GLU A 115 -0.34 5.32 6.98
N GLU A 116 -0.26 4.54 5.89
CA GLU A 116 1.02 4.23 5.22
C GLU A 116 1.72 5.51 4.74
N LEU A 117 0.99 6.47 4.17
CA LEU A 117 1.56 7.76 3.74
C LEU A 117 2.08 8.57 4.91
N LYS A 118 1.31 8.69 6.01
CA LYS A 118 1.76 9.36 7.24
C LYS A 118 3.03 8.71 7.79
N SER A 119 3.07 7.38 7.79
CA SER A 119 4.25 6.62 8.21
C SER A 119 5.45 6.85 7.27
N ALA A 120 5.23 6.94 5.96
CA ALA A 120 6.28 7.21 4.97
C ALA A 120 6.88 8.62 5.10
N LEU A 121 6.10 9.60 5.56
CA LEU A 121 6.58 10.95 5.89
C LEU A 121 7.41 10.97 7.19
N ASN A 122 7.48 9.87 7.94
CA ASN A 122 8.36 9.76 9.10
C ASN A 122 9.77 9.30 8.65
N PRO A 123 10.81 10.14 8.75
CA PRO A 123 12.18 9.80 8.37
C PRO A 123 12.75 8.58 9.13
N ILE A 124 12.22 8.25 10.31
CA ILE A 124 12.62 7.07 11.07
C ILE A 124 12.15 5.79 10.37
N GLN A 125 11.03 5.83 9.65
CA GLN A 125 10.50 4.67 8.94
C GLN A 125 11.36 4.30 7.73
N SER A 126 11.93 5.28 7.03
CA SER A 126 12.90 5.03 5.95
C SER A 126 14.24 4.52 6.49
N LEU A 127 14.67 4.94 7.68
CA LEU A 127 15.83 4.34 8.36
C LEU A 127 15.59 2.86 8.66
N LYS A 128 14.41 2.50 9.20
CA LYS A 128 14.04 1.09 9.44
C LYS A 128 14.06 0.28 8.14
N THR A 129 13.56 0.86 7.06
CA THR A 129 13.55 0.24 5.73
C THR A 129 14.97 0.02 5.22
N LEU A 130 15.84 1.03 5.36
CA LEU A 130 17.27 0.93 5.02
C LEU A 130 17.97 -0.16 5.82
N ILE A 131 17.71 -0.25 7.12
CA ILE A 131 18.28 -1.28 7.99
C ILE A 131 17.82 -2.67 7.53
N SER A 132 16.58 -2.80 7.05
CA SER A 132 16.02 -4.08 6.57
C SER A 132 16.41 -4.49 5.14
N LEU A 133 17.19 -3.65 4.46
CA LEU A 133 17.52 -3.80 3.04
C LEU A 133 18.30 -5.11 2.73
N PRO A 134 19.26 -5.57 3.56
CA PRO A 134 19.98 -6.83 3.30
C PRO A 134 19.06 -8.06 3.17
N GLY A 135 18.16 -8.26 4.14
CA GLY A 135 17.17 -9.34 4.13
C GLY A 135 16.17 -9.18 2.99
N THR A 136 15.79 -7.93 2.67
CA THR A 136 14.93 -7.65 1.51
C THR A 136 15.60 -8.10 0.20
N VAL A 137 16.89 -7.79 0.00
CA VAL A 137 17.66 -8.21 -1.17
C VAL A 137 17.74 -9.74 -1.25
N LEU A 138 18.02 -10.42 -0.15
CA LEU A 138 18.04 -11.90 -0.13
C LEU A 138 16.68 -12.49 -0.50
N SER A 139 15.59 -11.93 0.01
CA SER A 139 14.24 -12.38 -0.36
C SER A 139 13.96 -12.17 -1.85
N TRP A 140 14.49 -11.10 -2.44
CA TRP A 140 14.32 -10.79 -3.86
C TRP A 140 15.07 -11.78 -4.77
N VAL A 141 16.22 -12.31 -4.31
CA VAL A 141 16.96 -13.40 -4.98
C VAL A 141 16.32 -14.78 -4.70
N GLY A 142 15.18 -14.84 -4.01
CA GLY A 142 14.42 -16.07 -3.77
C GLY A 142 14.78 -16.80 -2.48
N ILE A 143 15.58 -16.22 -1.59
CA ILE A 143 15.94 -16.83 -0.30
C ILE A 143 14.81 -16.55 0.70
N SER A 144 13.91 -17.55 0.84
CA SER A 144 12.84 -17.50 1.83
C SER A 144 13.40 -17.65 3.24
N HIS A 145 13.01 -16.76 4.14
CA HIS A 145 13.41 -16.84 5.54
C HIS A 145 12.30 -16.34 6.47
N LYS A 146 12.27 -16.85 7.70
CA LYS A 146 11.29 -16.42 8.70
C LYS A 146 11.53 -14.94 9.07
N LYS A 147 10.45 -14.22 9.39
CA LYS A 147 10.53 -12.79 9.78
C LYS A 147 11.52 -12.54 10.94
N SER A 148 11.52 -13.41 11.94
CA SER A 148 12.45 -13.34 13.08
C SER A 148 13.93 -13.51 12.65
N PHE A 149 14.19 -14.36 11.65
CA PHE A 149 15.53 -14.54 11.09
C PHE A 149 15.97 -13.33 10.26
N SER A 150 15.04 -12.65 9.58
CA SER A 150 15.32 -11.44 8.81
C SER A 150 15.92 -10.35 9.68
N THR A 151 15.34 -10.10 10.86
CA THR A 151 15.84 -9.08 11.80
C THR A 151 17.27 -9.38 12.25
N VAL A 152 17.57 -10.63 12.64
CA VAL A 152 18.91 -11.04 13.08
C VAL A 152 19.90 -10.93 11.92
N LEU A 153 19.53 -11.39 10.73
CA LEU A 153 20.36 -11.32 9.54
C LEU A 153 20.69 -9.87 9.18
N ASN A 154 19.69 -8.98 9.18
CA ASN A 154 19.89 -7.57 8.89
C ASN A 154 20.92 -6.95 9.84
N ILE A 155 20.80 -7.20 11.14
CA ILE A 155 21.74 -6.73 12.16
C ILE A 155 23.14 -7.30 11.91
N LEU A 156 23.25 -8.62 11.67
CA LEU A 156 24.54 -9.27 11.41
C LEU A 156 25.22 -8.73 10.14
N CYS A 157 24.47 -8.46 9.08
CA CYS A 157 25.01 -7.85 7.87
C CYS A 157 25.58 -6.47 8.15
N TRP A 158 24.87 -5.63 8.91
CA TRP A 158 25.37 -4.30 9.27
C TRP A 158 26.56 -4.33 10.24
N ILE A 159 26.61 -5.31 11.15
CA ILE A 159 27.79 -5.57 11.99
C ILE A 159 28.97 -6.06 11.15
N ALA A 160 28.75 -6.94 10.18
CA ALA A 160 29.81 -7.40 9.28
C ALA A 160 30.38 -6.24 8.46
N VAL A 161 29.51 -5.38 7.91
CA VAL A 161 29.92 -4.13 7.23
C VAL A 161 30.73 -3.22 8.18
N TYR A 162 30.35 -3.13 9.45
CA TYR A 162 31.10 -2.42 10.48
C TYR A 162 32.51 -2.99 10.68
N LEU A 163 32.61 -4.29 10.92
CA LEU A 163 33.87 -4.99 11.22
C LEU A 163 34.82 -5.02 10.02
N LEU A 164 34.29 -5.04 8.80
CA LEU A 164 35.07 -4.98 7.56
C LEU A 164 35.67 -3.58 7.30
N GLY A 165 35.44 -2.60 8.17
CA GLY A 165 35.95 -1.24 8.00
C GLY A 165 35.30 -0.50 6.84
N LEU A 166 34.16 -0.98 6.35
CA LEU A 166 33.39 -0.38 5.25
C LEU A 166 32.52 0.79 5.71
N TYR A 167 32.75 1.30 6.93
CA TYR A 167 32.21 2.58 7.40
C TYR A 167 33.31 3.63 7.51
N SER A 168 32.98 4.86 7.10
CA SER A 168 33.90 5.98 7.27
C SER A 168 33.92 6.40 8.73
N ASP A 169 34.99 7.08 9.14
CA ASP A 169 35.23 7.37 10.55
C ASP A 169 34.12 8.23 11.17
N GLU A 170 33.41 9.02 10.38
CA GLU A 170 32.26 9.81 10.85
C GLU A 170 31.09 8.92 11.30
N ILE A 171 30.87 7.77 10.64
CA ILE A 171 29.81 6.81 11.04
C ILE A 171 30.19 6.11 12.34
N LYS A 172 31.48 5.75 12.48
CA LYS A 172 31.99 5.12 13.71
C LYS A 172 31.86 6.08 14.90
N GLU A 173 32.16 7.36 14.71
CA GLU A 173 31.98 8.39 15.73
C GLU A 173 30.50 8.57 16.12
N LEU A 174 29.58 8.63 15.15
CA LEU A 174 28.15 8.73 15.43
C LEU A 174 27.64 7.52 16.23
N ILE A 175 28.03 6.30 15.86
CA ILE A 175 27.68 5.08 16.59
C ILE A 175 28.26 5.11 18.01
N ASN A 176 29.53 5.51 18.17
CA ASN A 176 30.17 5.64 19.48
C ASN A 176 29.50 6.70 20.35
N LEU A 177 29.03 7.80 19.77
CA LEU A 177 28.33 8.87 20.48
C LEU A 177 26.95 8.41 20.98
N ILE A 178 26.22 7.67 20.15
CA ILE A 178 24.94 7.04 20.54
C ILE A 178 25.17 6.01 21.65
N LEU A 179 26.17 5.13 21.51
CA LEU A 179 26.49 4.12 22.52
C LEU A 179 26.93 4.74 23.85
N LYS A 180 27.78 5.77 23.83
CA LYS A 180 28.18 6.51 25.05
C LYS A 180 26.99 7.12 25.76
N ASN A 181 26.07 7.76 25.03
CA ASN A 181 24.90 8.37 25.64
C ASN A 181 23.88 7.34 26.17
N LEU A 182 23.82 6.14 25.60
CA LEU A 182 22.99 5.04 26.12
C LEU A 182 23.59 4.34 27.34
N ILE A 183 24.92 4.31 27.46
CA ILE A 183 25.62 3.69 28.60
C ILE A 183 25.71 4.65 29.80
N ASN A 184 25.70 5.96 29.55
CA ASN A 184 25.78 7.00 30.58
C ASN A 184 24.40 7.55 31.03
N ALA A 185 23.29 6.95 30.58
CA ALA A 185 21.92 7.26 30.99
C ALA A 185 21.37 6.14 31.88
#